data_AF-M3G3R1-F1
#
_entry.id   AF-M3G3R1-F1
#
_cell.length_a   1.000
_cell.length_b   1.000
_cell.length_c   1.000
_cell.angle_alpha   90.00
_cell.angle_beta   90.00
_cell.angle_gamma   90.00
#
_symmetry.space_group_name_H-M   'P 1'
#
loop_
_entity.id
_entity.type
_entity.pdbx_description
1 polymer ?
#
loop_
_entity_poly.entity_id
_entity_poly.type
_entity_poly.pdbx_seq_one_letter_code
_entity_poly.pdbx_strand_id
1 'polypeptide(L)' 'MDPETQRHLDVLGFDAPCTLEELKKRFKELIKKYHPDVNKDGLEMTQKIIASYNYLILRMS' A
#
# COMPACT_ATOMS: atom_id res chain seq x y z
N MET A 1 -13.05 -8.34 -9.38
CA MET A 1 -11.76 -7.92 -8.81
C MET A 1 -10.92 -9.15 -8.66
N ASP A 2 -9.66 -9.10 -9.08
CA ASP A 2 -8.78 -10.27 -9.01
C ASP A 2 -8.41 -10.57 -7.56
N PRO A 3 -8.28 -11.85 -7.18
CA PRO A 3 -7.93 -12.23 -5.81
C PRO A 3 -6.56 -11.67 -5.38
N GLU A 4 -5.66 -11.41 -6.33
CA GLU A 4 -4.39 -10.73 -6.07
C GLU A 4 -4.56 -9.25 -5.72
N THR A 5 -5.43 -8.54 -6.45
CA THR A 5 -5.78 -7.14 -6.14
C THR A 5 -6.36 -7.04 -4.73
N GLN A 6 -7.24 -7.96 -4.35
CA GLN A 6 -7.82 -8.01 -3.00
C GLN A 6 -6.73 -8.20 -1.92
N ARG A 7 -5.76 -9.08 -2.16
CA ARG A 7 -4.61 -9.29 -1.25
C ARG A 7 -3.77 -8.02 -1.08
N HIS A 8 -3.49 -7.29 -2.16
CA HIS A 8 -2.71 -6.06 -2.08
C HIS A 8 -3.48 -4.93 -1.37
N LEU A 9 -4.79 -4.86 -1.55
CA LEU A 9 -5.67 -3.94 -0.81
C LEU A 9 -5.68 -4.29 0.68
N ASP A 10 -5.80 -5.56 1.03
CA ASP A 10 -5.75 -6.06 2.40
C ASP A 10 -4.43 -5.69 3.10
N VAL A 11 -3.29 -5.83 2.41
CA VAL A 11 -1.97 -5.40 2.90
C VAL A 11 -1.92 -3.89 3.21
N LEU A 12 -2.67 -3.08 2.47
CA LEU A 12 -2.77 -1.62 2.68
C LEU A 12 -3.89 -1.25 3.67
N GLY A 13 -4.67 -2.24 4.13
CA GLY A 13 -5.80 -2.07 5.05
C GLY A 13 -7.03 -1.47 4.36
N PHE A 14 -7.32 -1.90 3.13
CA PHE A 14 -8.52 -1.53 2.41
C PHE A 14 -9.47 -2.72 2.29
N ASP A 15 -10.65 -2.62 2.90
CA ASP A 15 -11.73 -3.61 2.80
C ASP A 15 -12.53 -3.52 1.49
N ALA A 16 -12.39 -2.42 0.74
CA ALA A 16 -13.20 -2.10 -0.42
C ALA A 16 -12.35 -1.64 -1.61
N PRO A 17 -12.90 -1.63 -2.84
CA PRO A 17 -12.26 -0.96 -3.97
C PRO A 17 -12.08 0.53 -3.66
N CYS A 18 -10.83 0.92 -3.43
CA CYS A 18 -10.47 2.31 -3.16
C CYS A 18 -10.06 3.03 -4.43
N THR A 19 -10.31 4.33 -4.51
CA THR A 19 -9.89 5.13 -5.66
C THR A 19 -8.38 5.42 -5.60
N LEU A 20 -7.79 5.79 -6.74
CA LEU A 20 -6.38 6.19 -6.82
C LEU A 20 -6.01 7.29 -5.82
N GLU A 21 -6.94 8.18 -5.49
CA GLU A 21 -6.75 9.24 -4.51
C GLU A 21 -6.63 8.67 -3.08
N GLU A 22 -7.53 7.77 -2.70
CA GLU A 22 -7.48 7.09 -1.39
C GLU A 22 -6.24 6.24 -1.25
N LEU A 23 -5.90 5.48 -2.29
CA LEU A 23 -4.69 4.66 -2.36
C LEU A 23 -3.43 5.51 -2.10
N LYS A 24 -3.29 6.65 -2.78
CA LYS A 24 -2.17 7.60 -2.58
C LYS A 24 -2.13 8.16 -1.16
N LYS A 25 -3.31 8.50 -0.61
CA LYS A 25 -3.43 9.08 0.74
C LYS A 25 -2.99 8.06 1.80
N ARG A 26 -3.51 6.84 1.72
CA ARG A 26 -3.19 5.74 2.64
C ARG A 26 -1.74 5.30 2.53
N PHE A 27 -1.21 5.21 1.32
CA PHE A 27 0.21 4.95 1.09
C PHE A 27 1.09 5.97 1.82
N LYS A 28 0.81 7.28 1.69
CA LYS A 28 1.57 8.32 2.41
C LYS A 28 1.50 8.16 3.93
N GLU A 29 0.35 7.81 4.48
CA GLU A 29 0.19 7.56 5.93
C GLU A 29 1.03 6.36 6.39
N LEU A 30 0.95 5.25 5.65
CA LEU A 30 1.70 4.04 5.96
C LEU A 30 3.20 4.25 5.85
N ILE A 31 3.68 4.93 4.80
CA ILE A 31 5.10 5.25 4.65
C ILE A 31 5.58 6.13 5.81
N LYS A 32 4.82 7.16 6.22
CA LYS A 32 5.20 7.97 7.39
C LYS A 32 5.24 7.16 8.69
N LYS A 33 4.35 6.18 8.85
CA LYS A 33 4.26 5.34 10.05
C LYS A 33 5.37 4.29 10.12
N TYR A 34 5.73 3.69 8.98
CA TYR A 34 6.69 2.60 8.88
C TYR A 34 8.05 3.04 8.34
N HIS A 35 8.26 4.33 8.11
CA HIS A 35 9.49 4.87 7.52
C HIS A 35 10.73 4.35 8.27
N PRO A 36 11.80 3.94 7.57
CA PRO A 36 13.03 3.43 8.19
C PRO A 36 13.67 4.39 9.21
N ASP A 37 13.42 5.70 9.03
CA ASP A 37 13.89 6.76 9.92
C ASP A 37 13.19 6.74 11.30
N VAL A 38 11.95 6.24 11.35
CA VAL A 38 11.16 6.10 12.59
C VAL A 38 11.25 4.66 13.12
N ASN A 39 11.29 3.67 12.23
CA ASN A 39 11.43 2.25 12.56
C ASN A 39 12.55 1.65 11.72
N LYS A 40 13.72 1.38 12.31
CA LYS A 40 14.87 0.83 11.58
C LYS A 40 14.58 -0.52 10.88
N ASP A 41 13.67 -1.33 11.46
CA ASP A 41 13.16 -2.58 10.87
C ASP A 41 11.93 -2.37 9.95
N GLY A 42 11.45 -1.14 9.84
CA GLY A 42 10.30 -0.77 9.00
C GLY A 42 10.60 -0.79 7.50
N LEU A 43 11.87 -1.00 7.10
CA LEU A 43 12.31 -1.04 5.71
C LEU A 43 11.57 -2.12 4.91
N GLU A 44 11.50 -3.36 5.43
CA GLU A 44 10.80 -4.47 4.78
C GLU A 44 9.31 -4.18 4.60
N MET A 45 8.69 -3.60 5.63
CA MET A 45 7.27 -3.27 5.61
C MET A 45 6.97 -2.15 4.61
N THR A 46 7.82 -1.12 4.60
CA THR A 46 7.78 -0.01 3.64
C THR A 46 7.90 -0.53 2.20
N GLN A 47 8.85 -1.45 1.94
CA GLN A 47 8.99 -2.07 0.61
C GLN A 47 7.75 -2.86 0.20
N LYS A 48 7.16 -3.66 1.12
CA LYS A 48 5.89 -4.37 0.86
C LYS A 48 4.74 -3.43 0.51
N ILE A 49 4.65 -2.31 1.23
CA ILE A 49 3.64 -1.26 0.99
C ILE A 49 3.85 -0.64 -0.40
N ILE A 50 5.08 -0.29 -0.77
CA ILE A 50 5.43 0.27 -2.09
C ILE A 50 5.11 -0.73 -3.22
N ALA A 51 5.51 -1.99 -3.06
CA ALA A 51 5.26 -3.02 -4.06
C ALA A 51 3.76 -3.23 -4.29
N SER A 52 2.97 -3.31 -3.22
CA SER A 52 1.51 -3.46 -3.30
C SER A 52 0.85 -2.22 -3.92
N TYR A 53 1.30 -1.03 -3.55
CA TYR A 53 0.83 0.23 -4.14
C TYR A 53 1.09 0.30 -5.65
N ASN A 54 2.30 -0.04 -6.11
CA ASN A 54 2.65 -0.03 -7.53
C ASN A 54 1.82 -1.04 -8.33
N TYR A 55 1.60 -2.23 -7.78
CA TYR A 55 0.76 -3.25 -8.42
C TYR A 55 -0.67 -2.75 -8.62
N LEU A 56 -1.26 -2.14 -7.59
CA LEU A 56 -2.62 -1.59 -7.65
C LEU A 56 -2.71 -0.39 -8.59
N ILE A 57 -1.73 0.51 -8.58
CA ILE A 57 -1.63 1.64 -9.52
C ILE A 57 -1.62 1.14 -10.97
N LEU A 58 -0.82 0.13 -11.28
CA LEU A 58 -0.70 -0.39 -12.64
C LEU A 58 -1.99 -1.07 -13.12
N ARG A 59 -2.73 -1.67 -12.19
CA ARG A 59 -4.01 -2.35 -12.45
C ARG A 59 -5.22 -1.41 -12.51
N MET A 60 -5.11 -0.24 -11.90
CA MET A 60 -6.14 0.83 -11.90
C MET A 60 -5.88 1.90 -12.95
N SER A 61 -4.71 1.86 -13.60
CA SER A 61 -4.33 2.60 -14.80
C SER A 61 -4.94 2.00 -16.04
#